data_AF-A0ABD2BY49-F1
#
_entry.id   AF-A0ABD2BY49-F1
#
_cell.length_a   1.000
_cell.length_b   1.000
_cell.length_c   1.000
_cell.angle_alpha   90.00
_cell.angle_beta   90.00
_cell.angle_gamma   90.00
#
_symmetry.space_group_name_H-M   'P 1'
#
loop_
_entity.id
_entity.type
_entity.pdbx_description
1 polymer ?
#
loop_
_entity_poly.entity_id
_entity_poly.type
_entity_poly.pdbx_seq_one_letter_code
_entity_poly.pdbx_strand_id
1 'polypeptide(L)'
;MIATAVSVVNACQTQTGVATADIEAVRNDEWPETPQLKCYMYCLWEQFGLIDDKGELNLNGMLTFFQRIPAFRAEVLKAISDCKLIEEEEDEEVDEEVEEEEVHEEEEVIGLIKKKERAQLDLRKITAPQRRKCLAETGLTENVIDEAEIGNFSEEAKLACYFKCVLEKFNMFTKDGKLNFKMILMSIPDVWKSLAQEMIDECRNVTGADRCELAYNFNRCLYLENPVVC
;
A
#
# COMPACT_ATOMS: atom_id res chain seq x y z
N MET A 1 -15.67 2.23 1.13
CA MET A 1 -15.00 2.48 -0.17
C MET A 1 -15.86 2.17 -1.40
N ILE A 2 -16.67 1.10 -1.41
CA ILE A 2 -17.52 0.77 -2.58
C ILE A 2 -18.60 1.84 -2.86
N ALA A 3 -19.29 2.32 -1.81
CA ALA A 3 -20.35 3.33 -1.96
C ALA A 3 -19.84 4.69 -2.49
N THR A 4 -18.62 5.08 -2.13
CA THR A 4 -17.97 6.30 -2.61
C THR A 4 -17.53 6.17 -4.07
N ALA A 5 -17.05 5.00 -4.50
CA ALA A 5 -16.66 4.77 -5.90
C ALA A 5 -17.85 4.82 -6.86
N VAL A 6 -19.01 4.25 -6.49
CA VAL A 6 -20.24 4.30 -7.30
C VAL A 6 -20.72 5.74 -7.49
N SER A 7 -20.63 6.58 -6.46
CA SER A 7 -21.00 7.99 -6.55
C SER A 7 -20.13 8.76 -7.55
N VAL A 8 -18.81 8.53 -7.52
CA VAL A 8 -17.85 9.18 -8.43
C VAL A 8 -18.09 8.76 -9.88
N VAL A 9 -18.31 7.47 -10.12
CA VAL A 9 -18.64 6.93 -11.45
C VAL A 9 -19.88 7.62 -12.03
N ASN A 10 -20.97 7.70 -11.25
CA ASN A 10 -22.21 8.34 -11.72
C ASN A 10 -22.03 9.84 -11.99
N ALA A 11 -21.27 10.54 -11.14
CA ALA A 11 -20.98 11.96 -11.31
C ALA A 11 -20.16 12.21 -12.58
N CYS A 12 -19.06 11.48 -12.78
CA CYS A 12 -18.23 11.59 -13.97
C CYS A 12 -19.01 11.23 -15.24
N GLN A 13 -19.82 10.18 -15.21
CA GLN A 13 -20.65 9.83 -16.36
C GLN A 13 -21.62 10.95 -16.73
N THR A 14 -22.26 11.56 -15.74
CA THR A 14 -23.18 12.68 -15.94
C THR A 14 -22.45 13.90 -16.49
N GLN A 15 -21.26 14.19 -15.99
CA GLN A 15 -20.47 15.35 -16.38
C GLN A 15 -19.96 15.26 -17.82
N THR A 16 -19.50 14.07 -18.24
CA THR A 16 -18.85 13.88 -19.55
C THR A 16 -19.81 13.41 -20.62
N GLY A 17 -20.99 12.90 -20.24
CA GLY A 17 -21.99 12.38 -21.15
C GLY A 17 -21.57 11.09 -21.85
N VAL A 18 -20.58 10.36 -21.30
CA VAL A 18 -20.15 9.07 -21.85
C VAL A 18 -21.32 8.08 -21.86
N ALA A 19 -21.41 7.30 -22.94
CA ALA A 19 -22.42 6.26 -23.06
C ALA A 19 -22.16 5.15 -22.04
N THR A 20 -23.22 4.62 -21.44
CA THR A 20 -23.12 3.42 -20.58
C THR A 20 -22.48 2.25 -21.34
N ALA A 21 -22.77 2.13 -22.65
CA ALA A 21 -22.17 1.11 -23.50
C ALA A 21 -20.64 1.24 -23.59
N ASP A 22 -20.10 2.46 -23.66
CA ASP A 22 -18.66 2.70 -23.67
C ASP A 22 -18.03 2.35 -22.31
N ILE A 23 -18.72 2.62 -21.20
CA ILE A 23 -18.28 2.21 -19.85
C ILE A 23 -18.30 0.68 -19.71
N GLU A 24 -19.32 0.02 -20.24
CA GLU A 24 -19.46 -1.44 -20.23
C GLU A 24 -18.42 -2.11 -21.13
N ALA A 25 -18.09 -1.52 -22.28
CA ALA A 25 -17.02 -1.97 -23.16
C ALA A 25 -15.69 -2.03 -22.41
N VAL A 26 -15.35 -0.97 -21.65
CA VAL A 26 -14.11 -0.94 -20.84
C VAL A 26 -14.06 -2.04 -19.79
N ARG A 27 -15.21 -2.41 -19.19
CA ARG A 27 -15.28 -3.54 -18.24
C ARG A 27 -15.00 -4.89 -18.90
N ASN A 28 -15.09 -4.97 -20.22
CA ASN A 28 -14.83 -6.15 -21.03
C ASN A 28 -13.51 -6.04 -21.81
N ASP A 29 -12.58 -5.18 -21.37
CA ASP A 29 -11.29 -4.89 -22.02
C ASP A 29 -11.38 -4.30 -23.43
N GLU A 30 -12.54 -3.74 -23.80
CA GLU A 30 -12.72 -3.00 -25.04
C GLU A 30 -12.62 -1.49 -24.76
N TRP A 31 -11.74 -0.80 -25.48
CA TRP A 31 -11.46 0.62 -25.26
C TRP A 31 -11.88 1.47 -26.48
N PRO A 32 -13.16 1.92 -26.54
CA PRO A 32 -13.62 2.81 -27.59
C PRO A 32 -12.85 4.14 -27.63
N GLU A 33 -12.47 4.59 -28.82
CA GLU A 33 -11.75 5.86 -29.02
C GLU A 33 -12.68 7.10 -28.98
N THR A 34 -13.73 7.09 -28.17
CA THR A 34 -14.69 8.20 -28.10
C THR A 34 -14.15 9.35 -27.23
N PRO A 35 -14.34 10.62 -27.65
CA PRO A 35 -13.93 11.76 -26.83
C PRO A 35 -14.56 11.76 -25.43
N GLN A 36 -15.82 11.32 -25.34
CA GLN A 36 -16.57 11.26 -24.09
C GLN A 36 -15.99 10.22 -23.13
N LEU A 37 -15.52 9.08 -23.65
CA LEU A 37 -14.85 8.06 -22.82
C LEU A 37 -13.51 8.57 -22.30
N LYS A 38 -12.72 9.27 -23.13
CA LYS A 38 -11.45 9.89 -22.69
C LYS A 38 -11.68 10.93 -21.59
N CYS A 39 -12.67 11.82 -21.76
CA CYS A 39 -13.05 12.78 -20.72
C CYS A 39 -13.54 12.08 -19.45
N TYR A 40 -14.29 10.99 -19.58
CA TYR A 40 -14.77 10.20 -18.44
C TYR A 40 -13.61 9.59 -17.64
N MET A 41 -12.61 9.01 -18.31
CA MET A 41 -11.43 8.46 -17.64
C MET A 41 -10.63 9.53 -16.93
N TYR A 42 -10.43 10.69 -17.58
CA TYR A 42 -9.78 11.84 -16.95
C TYR A 42 -10.53 12.32 -15.69
N CYS A 43 -11.85 12.42 -15.74
CA CYS A 43 -12.67 12.77 -14.57
C CYS A 43 -12.47 11.79 -13.41
N LEU A 44 -12.48 10.48 -13.69
CA LEU A 44 -12.24 9.48 -12.65
C LEU A 44 -10.85 9.67 -12.03
N TRP A 45 -9.83 9.87 -12.85
CA TRP A 45 -8.46 10.06 -12.39
C TRP A 45 -8.30 11.30 -11.51
N GLU A 46 -8.93 12.42 -11.88
CA GLU A 46 -8.94 13.64 -11.05
C GLU A 46 -9.66 13.40 -9.72
N GLN A 47 -10.86 12.82 -9.75
CA GLN A 47 -11.66 12.57 -8.53
C GLN A 47 -10.99 11.55 -7.58
N PHE A 48 -10.21 10.62 -8.11
CA PHE A 48 -9.41 9.68 -7.31
C PHE A 48 -8.00 10.19 -6.97
N GLY A 49 -7.63 11.41 -7.39
CA GLY A 49 -6.32 12.00 -7.12
C GLY A 49 -5.16 11.25 -7.78
N LEU A 50 -5.42 10.65 -8.94
CA LEU A 50 -4.46 9.90 -9.75
C LEU A 50 -3.71 10.78 -10.74
N ILE A 51 -4.11 12.05 -10.86
CA ILE A 51 -3.46 13.08 -11.67
C ILE A 51 -3.03 14.21 -10.75
N ASP A 52 -1.84 14.76 -10.99
CA ASP A 52 -1.31 15.91 -10.26
C ASP A 52 -1.80 17.25 -10.82
N ASP A 53 -1.32 18.35 -10.23
CA ASP A 53 -1.67 19.71 -10.64
C ASP A 53 -1.13 20.12 -12.02
N LYS A 54 -0.22 19.32 -12.60
CA LYS A 54 0.30 19.50 -13.97
C LYS A 54 -0.46 18.69 -15.00
N GLY A 55 -1.39 17.83 -14.58
CA GLY A 55 -2.12 16.94 -15.47
C GLY A 55 -1.38 15.62 -15.75
N GLU A 56 -0.32 15.32 -15.01
CA GLU A 56 0.48 14.11 -15.16
C GLU A 56 -0.05 13.00 -14.24
N LEU A 57 0.09 11.75 -14.67
CA LEU A 57 -0.29 10.60 -13.84
C LEU A 57 0.61 10.50 -12.62
N ASN A 58 0.01 10.57 -11.44
CA ASN A 58 0.72 10.37 -10.18
C ASN A 58 0.91 8.88 -9.93
N LEU A 59 2.02 8.31 -10.45
CA LEU A 59 2.35 6.89 -10.29
C LEU A 59 2.39 6.44 -8.83
N ASN A 60 2.84 7.29 -7.91
CA ASN A 60 2.85 7.00 -6.48
C ASN A 60 1.43 6.99 -5.88
N GLY A 61 0.58 7.91 -6.31
CA GLY A 61 -0.85 7.95 -5.97
C GLY A 61 -1.58 6.72 -6.51
N MET A 62 -1.28 6.32 -7.74
CA MET A 62 -1.82 5.11 -8.39
C MET A 62 -1.37 3.83 -7.67
N LEU A 63 -0.08 3.71 -7.37
CA LEU A 63 0.46 2.62 -6.54
C LEU A 63 -0.25 2.57 -5.20
N THR A 64 -0.36 3.69 -4.50
CA THR A 64 -1.00 3.75 -3.18
C THR A 64 -2.49 3.40 -3.24
N PHE A 65 -3.20 3.86 -4.27
CA PHE A 65 -4.63 3.61 -4.43
C PHE A 65 -4.92 2.14 -4.71
N PHE A 66 -4.19 1.53 -5.65
CA PHE A 66 -4.43 0.15 -6.06
C PHE A 66 -3.77 -0.89 -5.14
N GLN A 67 -2.67 -0.55 -4.44
CA GLN A 67 -2.07 -1.42 -3.41
C GLN A 67 -2.94 -1.59 -2.16
N ARG A 68 -3.89 -0.67 -1.92
CA ARG A 68 -4.92 -0.81 -0.86
C ARG A 68 -5.95 -1.92 -1.16
N ILE A 69 -5.91 -2.51 -2.35
CA ILE A 69 -6.75 -3.65 -2.74
C ILE A 69 -5.84 -4.84 -3.06
N PRO A 70 -5.57 -5.76 -2.09
CA PRO A 70 -4.57 -6.82 -2.27
C PRO A 70 -4.83 -7.74 -3.45
N ALA A 71 -6.11 -7.94 -3.80
CA ALA A 71 -6.51 -8.76 -4.93
C ALA A 71 -5.86 -8.29 -6.25
N PHE A 72 -5.63 -6.99 -6.40
CA PHE A 72 -5.10 -6.40 -7.64
C PHE A 72 -3.61 -6.06 -7.56
N ARG A 73 -2.95 -6.28 -6.41
CA ARG A 73 -1.56 -5.84 -6.19
C ARG A 73 -0.57 -6.42 -7.21
N ALA A 74 -0.70 -7.71 -7.55
CA ALA A 74 0.20 -8.36 -8.50
C ALA A 74 -0.02 -7.86 -9.95
N GLU A 75 -1.27 -7.66 -10.33
CA GLU A 75 -1.64 -7.18 -11.67
C GLU A 75 -1.22 -5.72 -11.86
N VAL A 76 -1.39 -4.88 -10.84
CA VAL A 76 -0.99 -3.47 -10.85
C VAL A 76 0.53 -3.33 -10.95
N LEU A 77 1.30 -4.12 -10.20
CA LEU A 77 2.76 -4.10 -10.31
C LEU A 77 3.24 -4.51 -11.70
N LYS A 78 2.58 -5.50 -12.30
CA LYS A 78 2.86 -5.92 -13.68
C LYS A 78 2.52 -4.81 -14.68
N ALA A 79 1.32 -4.23 -14.60
CA ALA A 79 0.89 -3.16 -15.49
C ALA A 79 1.81 -1.93 -15.43
N ILE A 80 2.26 -1.55 -14.23
CA ILE A 80 3.21 -0.45 -14.06
C ILE A 80 4.57 -0.76 -14.68
N SER A 81 5.05 -2.01 -14.54
CA SER A 81 6.28 -2.46 -15.20
C SER A 81 6.15 -2.40 -16.73
N ASP A 82 5.00 -2.78 -17.26
CA ASP A 82 4.74 -2.80 -18.71
C ASP A 82 4.57 -1.37 -19.26
N CYS A 83 4.00 -0.43 -18.50
CA CYS A 83 3.86 0.98 -18.88
C CYS A 83 5.18 1.76 -18.89
N LYS A 84 6.15 1.41 -18.03
CA LYS A 84 7.48 2.07 -18.02
C LYS A 84 8.28 1.86 -19.31
N LEU A 85 7.89 0.89 -20.15
CA LEU A 85 8.52 0.63 -21.44
C LEU A 85 7.97 1.50 -22.59
N ILE A 86 7.05 2.44 -22.30
CA ILE A 86 6.38 3.27 -23.33
C ILE A 86 7.06 4.64 -23.51
N GLU A 87 7.98 5.04 -22.63
CA GLU A 87 8.70 6.34 -22.73
C GLU A 87 9.88 6.35 -23.73
N GLU A 88 10.21 5.24 -24.39
CA GLU A 88 11.41 5.13 -25.25
C GLU A 88 11.18 5.29 -26.76
N GLU A 89 10.02 5.78 -27.23
CA GLU A 89 9.82 6.01 -28.67
C GLU A 89 9.23 7.39 -28.96
N GLU A 90 10.11 8.41 -29.12
CA GLU A 90 10.15 9.33 -30.29
C GLU A 90 11.17 10.49 -30.08
N ASP A 91 12.22 10.46 -30.91
CA ASP A 91 13.00 11.57 -31.52
C ASP A 91 13.90 12.52 -30.68
N GLU A 92 15.23 12.37 -30.72
CA GLU A 92 16.22 13.18 -31.49
C GLU A 92 17.69 12.94 -31.01
N GLU A 93 18.64 13.08 -31.93
CA GLU A 93 20.09 12.80 -31.90
C GLU A 93 20.78 12.70 -30.51
N VAL A 94 21.26 11.49 -30.19
CA VAL A 94 22.10 11.19 -29.03
C VAL A 94 23.52 11.72 -29.25
N ASP A 95 23.87 12.82 -28.58
CA ASP A 95 25.25 13.23 -28.35
C ASP A 95 25.89 12.29 -27.30
N GLU A 96 27.00 11.67 -27.70
CA GLU A 96 27.70 10.52 -27.10
C GLU A 96 28.41 10.80 -25.74
N GLU A 97 27.98 11.81 -24.96
CA GLU A 97 28.62 12.22 -23.70
C GLU A 97 27.73 12.14 -22.44
N VAL A 98 26.48 11.66 -22.53
CA VAL A 98 25.54 11.60 -21.37
C VAL A 98 25.42 10.19 -20.74
N GLU A 99 26.13 9.16 -21.23
CA GLU A 99 25.90 7.77 -20.79
C GLU A 99 26.51 7.35 -19.42
N GLU A 100 27.44 8.11 -18.82
CA GLU A 100 28.12 7.65 -17.58
C GLU A 100 27.44 8.10 -16.27
N GLU A 101 26.59 9.14 -16.28
CA GLU A 101 25.96 9.67 -15.05
C GLU A 101 24.55 9.06 -14.80
N GLU A 102 23.74 8.82 -15.84
CA GLU A 102 22.38 8.23 -15.72
C GLU A 102 22.39 6.72 -15.42
N VAL A 103 23.35 5.94 -15.95
CA VAL A 103 23.46 4.49 -15.68
C VAL A 103 23.79 4.21 -14.21
N HIS A 104 24.50 5.13 -13.55
CA HIS A 104 24.88 4.99 -12.14
C HIS A 104 23.68 5.16 -11.19
N GLU A 105 22.74 6.05 -11.51
CA GLU A 105 21.52 6.26 -10.72
C GLU A 105 20.53 5.09 -10.87
N GLU A 106 20.38 4.54 -12.07
CA GLU A 106 19.52 3.38 -12.30
C GLU A 106 20.02 2.11 -11.60
N GLU A 107 21.32 1.83 -11.61
CA GLU A 107 21.90 0.70 -10.86
C GLU A 107 21.70 0.84 -9.34
N GLU A 108 21.79 2.07 -8.81
CA GLU A 108 21.56 2.35 -7.39
C GLU A 108 20.09 2.14 -7.00
N VAL A 109 19.15 2.63 -7.82
CA VAL A 109 17.71 2.44 -7.62
C VAL A 109 17.32 0.97 -7.72
N ILE A 110 17.79 0.24 -8.74
CA ILE A 110 17.58 -1.21 -8.89
C ILE A 110 18.18 -1.97 -7.70
N GLY A 111 19.35 -1.55 -7.23
CA GLY A 111 20.00 -2.09 -6.03
C GLY A 111 19.14 -1.93 -4.78
N LEU A 112 18.56 -0.75 -4.57
CA LEU A 112 17.64 -0.47 -3.45
C LEU A 112 16.34 -1.27 -3.55
N ILE A 113 15.76 -1.43 -4.74
CA ILE A 113 14.56 -2.25 -4.98
C ILE A 113 14.84 -3.70 -4.58
N LYS A 114 15.92 -4.31 -5.10
CA LYS A 114 16.32 -5.68 -4.76
C LYS A 114 16.58 -5.85 -3.25
N LYS A 115 17.15 -4.83 -2.61
CA LYS A 115 17.37 -4.83 -1.15
C LYS A 115 16.05 -4.80 -0.36
N LYS A 116 15.07 -3.99 -0.79
CA LYS A 116 13.72 -3.94 -0.20
C LYS A 116 12.98 -5.26 -0.38
N GLU A 117 13.00 -5.86 -1.57
CA GLU A 117 12.37 -7.16 -1.84
C GLU A 117 12.94 -8.28 -0.97
N ARG A 118 14.28 -8.33 -0.84
CA ARG A 118 14.95 -9.30 0.02
C ARG A 118 14.57 -9.11 1.48
N ALA A 119 14.59 -7.86 1.97
CA ALA A 119 14.18 -7.53 3.33
C ALA A 119 12.71 -7.93 3.61
N GLN A 120 11.82 -7.73 2.63
CA GLN A 120 10.42 -8.14 2.74
C GLN A 120 10.25 -9.66 2.80
N LEU A 121 10.97 -10.38 1.94
CA LEU A 121 10.95 -11.84 1.94
C LEU A 121 11.46 -12.40 3.27
N ASP A 122 12.54 -11.84 3.82
CA ASP A 122 13.13 -12.30 5.07
C ASP A 122 12.23 -11.97 6.26
N LEU A 123 11.64 -10.77 6.31
CA LEU A 123 10.66 -10.42 7.32
C LEU A 123 9.48 -11.40 7.31
N ARG A 124 8.93 -11.72 6.13
CA ARG A 124 7.83 -12.70 5.99
C ARG A 124 8.20 -14.09 6.51
N LYS A 125 9.42 -14.56 6.26
CA LYS A 125 9.89 -15.86 6.78
C LYS A 125 9.96 -15.87 8.30
N ILE A 126 10.35 -14.75 8.90
CA ILE A 126 10.49 -14.59 10.35
C ILE A 126 9.13 -14.46 11.02
N THR A 127 8.14 -13.79 10.41
CA THR A 127 6.82 -13.52 11.02
C THR A 127 5.77 -14.60 10.75
N ALA A 128 5.86 -15.34 9.64
CA ALA A 128 4.87 -16.36 9.29
C ALA A 128 4.65 -17.46 10.36
N PRO A 129 5.68 -17.97 11.06
CA PRO A 129 5.46 -18.93 12.15
C PRO A 129 4.68 -18.32 13.34
N GLN A 130 4.87 -17.03 13.61
CA GLN A 130 4.25 -16.29 14.69
C GLN A 130 2.79 -16.00 14.35
N ARG A 131 2.49 -15.64 13.09
CA ARG A 131 1.13 -15.57 12.57
C ARG A 131 0.37 -16.87 12.86
N ARG A 132 0.91 -18.02 12.47
CA ARG A 132 0.26 -19.33 12.71
C ARG A 132 0.05 -19.62 14.20
N LYS A 133 1.06 -19.35 15.04
CA LYS A 133 0.95 -19.56 16.50
C LYS A 133 -0.12 -18.66 17.12
N CYS A 134 -0.16 -17.39 16.75
CA CYS A 134 -1.11 -16.43 17.31
C CYS A 134 -2.54 -16.66 16.82
N LEU A 135 -2.74 -17.11 15.58
CA LEU A 135 -4.05 -17.59 15.12
C LEU A 135 -4.54 -18.77 15.97
N ALA A 136 -3.68 -19.75 16.23
CA ALA A 136 -4.01 -20.90 17.08
C ALA A 136 -4.27 -20.51 18.54
N GLU A 137 -3.47 -19.60 19.11
CA GLU A 137 -3.62 -19.14 20.51
C GLU A 137 -4.90 -18.32 20.73
N THR A 138 -5.30 -17.51 19.75
CA THR A 138 -6.48 -16.64 19.87
C THR A 138 -7.77 -17.25 19.33
N GLY A 139 -7.67 -18.28 18.50
CA GLY A 139 -8.80 -18.84 17.77
C GLY A 139 -9.45 -17.82 16.83
N LEU A 140 -8.65 -16.90 16.28
CA LEU A 140 -9.04 -15.96 15.24
C LEU A 140 -8.91 -16.64 13.88
N THR A 141 -9.81 -16.31 12.96
CA THR A 141 -9.73 -16.77 11.57
C THR A 141 -8.76 -15.93 10.76
N GLU A 142 -8.08 -16.55 9.80
CA GLU A 142 -7.07 -15.87 8.97
C GLU A 142 -7.65 -14.69 8.20
N ASN A 143 -8.87 -14.81 7.66
CA ASN A 143 -9.54 -13.72 6.95
C ASN A 143 -9.67 -12.43 7.77
N VAL A 144 -9.82 -12.49 9.09
CA VAL A 144 -9.90 -11.27 9.91
C VAL A 144 -8.57 -10.54 9.97
N ILE A 145 -7.45 -11.26 9.86
CA ILE A 145 -6.12 -10.66 9.73
C ILE A 145 -5.95 -10.06 8.34
N ASP A 146 -6.34 -10.80 7.30
CA ASP A 146 -6.19 -10.32 5.92
C ASP A 146 -7.01 -9.04 5.67
N GLU A 147 -8.20 -8.94 6.29
CA GLU A 147 -9.00 -7.69 6.31
C GLU A 147 -8.31 -6.56 7.10
N ALA A 148 -7.66 -6.87 8.23
CA ALA A 148 -6.93 -5.86 9.00
C ALA A 148 -5.69 -5.34 8.25
N GLU A 149 -5.00 -6.18 7.47
CA GLU A 149 -3.86 -5.78 6.63
C GLU A 149 -4.24 -4.80 5.52
N ILE A 150 -5.53 -4.71 5.19
CA ILE A 150 -6.07 -3.74 4.23
C ILE A 150 -6.81 -2.58 4.88
N GLY A 151 -6.67 -2.42 6.19
CA GLY A 151 -7.28 -1.33 6.93
C GLY A 151 -8.70 -1.59 7.41
N ASN A 152 -9.26 -2.77 7.17
CA ASN A 152 -10.55 -3.17 7.68
C ASN A 152 -10.38 -3.89 9.04
N PHE A 153 -10.09 -3.09 10.07
CA PHE A 153 -9.91 -3.61 11.43
C PHE A 153 -11.27 -3.95 12.05
N SER A 154 -11.52 -5.25 12.28
CA SER A 154 -12.64 -5.71 13.09
C SER A 154 -12.52 -5.18 14.55
N GLU A 155 -13.65 -4.91 15.20
CA GLU A 155 -13.69 -4.54 16.63
C GLU A 155 -13.73 -5.78 17.55
N GLU A 156 -13.56 -6.98 17.00
CA GLU A 156 -13.53 -8.21 17.78
C GLU A 156 -12.32 -8.26 18.73
N ALA A 157 -12.58 -8.55 20.01
CA ALA A 157 -11.54 -8.67 21.04
C ALA A 157 -10.41 -9.65 20.67
N LYS A 158 -10.70 -10.66 19.84
CA LYS A 158 -9.70 -11.63 19.34
C LYS A 158 -8.64 -10.97 18.44
N LEU A 159 -9.02 -10.01 17.60
CA LEU A 159 -8.06 -9.30 16.74
C LEU A 159 -7.09 -8.46 17.58
N ALA A 160 -7.60 -7.77 18.60
CA ALA A 160 -6.77 -7.02 19.53
C ALA A 160 -5.76 -7.93 20.26
N CYS A 161 -6.21 -9.07 20.76
CA CYS A 161 -5.31 -10.02 21.42
C CYS A 161 -4.38 -10.78 20.47
N TYR A 162 -4.73 -10.87 19.18
CA TYR A 162 -3.82 -11.36 18.15
C TYR A 162 -2.62 -10.43 17.98
N PHE A 163 -2.84 -9.12 17.82
CA PHE A 163 -1.74 -8.16 17.71
C PHE A 163 -0.84 -8.18 18.94
N LYS A 164 -1.44 -8.25 20.13
CA LYS A 164 -0.70 -8.43 21.38
C LYS A 164 0.14 -9.71 21.35
N CYS A 165 -0.40 -10.84 20.91
CA CYS A 165 0.34 -12.10 20.79
C CYS A 165 1.56 -11.93 19.90
N VAL A 166 1.42 -11.33 18.71
CA VAL A 166 2.52 -11.13 17.77
C VAL A 166 3.62 -10.28 18.39
N LEU A 167 3.27 -9.12 18.95
CA LEU A 167 4.21 -8.22 19.62
C LEU A 167 4.94 -8.91 20.79
N GLU A 168 4.25 -9.77 21.55
CA GLU A 168 4.89 -10.54 22.61
C GLU A 168 5.86 -11.60 22.11
N LYS A 169 5.59 -12.29 20.99
CA LYS A 169 6.54 -13.28 20.43
C LYS A 169 7.88 -12.64 20.06
N PHE A 170 7.89 -11.33 19.79
CA PHE A 170 9.08 -10.55 19.50
C PHE A 170 9.60 -9.75 20.69
N ASN A 171 9.08 -9.95 21.90
CA ASN A 171 9.45 -9.22 23.11
C ASN A 171 9.32 -7.70 22.97
N MET A 172 8.32 -7.24 22.23
CA MET A 172 8.06 -5.81 21.96
C MET A 172 7.26 -5.12 23.06
N PHE A 173 7.06 -5.80 24.20
CA PHE A 173 6.55 -5.17 25.40
C PHE A 173 7.65 -5.05 26.46
N THR A 174 7.61 -3.96 27.20
CA THR A 174 8.40 -3.76 28.40
C THR A 174 7.83 -4.59 29.56
N LYS A 175 8.59 -4.72 30.64
CA LYS A 175 8.15 -5.47 31.84
C LYS A 175 6.94 -4.85 32.54
N ASP A 176 6.74 -3.54 32.41
CA ASP A 176 5.58 -2.79 32.90
C ASP A 176 4.38 -2.81 31.92
N GLY A 177 4.49 -3.58 30.82
CA GLY A 177 3.38 -3.81 29.90
C GLY A 177 3.18 -2.74 28.83
N LYS A 178 4.11 -1.79 28.69
CA LYS A 178 4.11 -0.78 27.61
C LYS A 178 4.80 -1.30 26.35
N LEU A 179 4.63 -0.60 25.23
CA LEU A 179 5.37 -0.92 24.00
C LEU A 179 6.84 -0.54 24.14
N ASN A 180 7.71 -1.44 23.72
CA ASN A 180 9.15 -1.24 23.68
C ASN A 180 9.56 -0.77 22.28
N PHE A 181 9.42 0.54 22.03
CA PHE A 181 9.71 1.14 20.72
C PHE A 181 11.14 0.88 20.24
N LYS A 182 12.11 0.77 21.16
CA LYS A 182 13.48 0.37 20.80
C LYS A 182 13.51 -1.02 20.19
N MET A 183 12.83 -2.00 20.78
CA MET A 183 12.77 -3.36 20.24
C MET A 183 11.98 -3.42 18.93
N ILE A 184 10.91 -2.63 18.81
CA ILE A 184 10.16 -2.50 17.56
C ILE A 184 11.08 -1.99 16.46
N LEU A 185 11.75 -0.84 16.65
CA LEU A 185 12.68 -0.28 15.67
C LEU A 185 13.86 -1.20 15.32
N MET A 186 14.39 -1.93 16.30
CA MET A 186 15.48 -2.89 16.06
C MET A 186 15.03 -4.10 15.22
N SER A 187 13.73 -4.41 15.20
CA SER A 187 13.17 -5.49 14.39
C SER A 187 12.87 -5.07 12.95
N ILE A 188 12.83 -3.76 12.67
CA ILE A 188 12.58 -3.23 11.33
C ILE A 188 13.88 -3.28 10.51
N PRO A 189 13.85 -3.86 9.29
CA PRO A 189 14.97 -3.80 8.36
C PRO A 189 15.44 -2.38 8.07
N ASP A 190 16.75 -2.18 7.91
CA ASP A 190 17.35 -0.85 7.71
C ASP A 190 16.72 -0.05 6.57
N VAL A 191 16.28 -0.73 5.50
CA VAL A 191 15.63 -0.13 4.33
C VAL A 191 14.30 0.58 4.63
N TRP A 192 13.70 0.32 5.81
CA TRP A 192 12.45 0.93 6.25
C TRP A 192 12.56 1.62 7.60
N LYS A 193 13.76 1.72 8.18
CA LYS A 193 13.92 2.26 9.54
C LYS A 193 13.51 3.73 9.67
N SER A 194 13.85 4.58 8.70
CA SER A 194 13.45 6.00 8.71
C SER A 194 11.93 6.14 8.71
N LEU A 195 11.28 5.45 7.77
CA LEU A 195 9.83 5.44 7.65
C LEU A 195 9.15 4.89 8.92
N ALA A 196 9.65 3.79 9.47
CA ALA A 196 9.12 3.23 10.70
C ALA A 196 9.33 4.15 11.91
N GLN A 197 10.43 4.91 11.95
CA GLN A 197 10.67 5.92 12.98
C GLN A 197 9.61 7.03 12.94
N GLU A 198 9.33 7.57 11.75
CA GLU A 198 8.28 8.59 11.55
C GLU A 198 6.91 8.08 12.03
N MET A 199 6.51 6.88 11.60
CA MET A 199 5.24 6.28 12.02
C MET A 199 5.18 6.04 13.53
N ILE A 200 6.28 5.60 14.14
CA ILE A 200 6.35 5.39 15.59
C ILE A 200 6.26 6.72 16.34
N ASP A 201 6.88 7.79 15.82
CA ASP A 201 6.84 9.09 16.49
C ASP A 201 5.42 9.66 16.55
N GLU A 202 4.59 9.41 15.54
CA GLU A 202 3.17 9.75 15.55
C GLU A 202 2.36 8.81 16.48
N CYS A 203 2.65 7.51 16.44
CA CYS A 203 1.82 6.51 17.13
C CYS A 203 2.25 6.17 18.56
N ARG A 204 3.41 6.64 19.04
CA ARG A 204 3.97 6.21 20.34
C ARG A 204 3.16 6.59 21.58
N ASN A 205 2.24 7.53 21.45
CA ASN A 205 1.42 8.02 22.56
C ASN A 205 0.05 7.33 22.65
N VAL A 206 -0.25 6.37 21.75
CA VAL A 206 -1.49 5.59 21.83
C VAL A 206 -1.57 4.80 23.14
N THR A 207 -2.79 4.69 23.67
CA THR A 207 -3.09 4.01 24.92
C THR A 207 -4.13 2.93 24.71
N GLY A 208 -4.27 2.01 25.68
CA GLY A 208 -5.36 1.04 25.76
C GLY A 208 -5.59 0.64 27.21
N ALA A 209 -6.79 0.16 27.54
CA ALA A 209 -7.15 -0.31 28.88
C ALA A 209 -6.33 -1.54 29.30
N ASP A 210 -5.93 -2.36 28.33
CA ASP A 210 -5.03 -3.49 28.52
C ASP A 210 -4.04 -3.64 27.35
N ARG A 211 -3.22 -4.70 27.40
CA ARG A 211 -2.19 -4.96 26.38
C ARG A 211 -2.77 -5.42 25.03
N CYS A 212 -3.98 -5.98 24.99
CA CYS A 212 -4.67 -6.29 23.75
C CYS A 212 -5.14 -5.00 23.07
N GLU A 213 -5.83 -4.14 23.80
CA GLU A 213 -6.32 -2.86 23.27
C GLU A 213 -5.16 -1.93 22.88
N LEU A 214 -4.09 -1.87 23.69
CA LEU A 214 -2.89 -1.11 23.34
C LEU A 214 -2.26 -1.59 22.03
N ALA A 215 -2.15 -2.91 21.85
CA ALA A 215 -1.61 -3.48 20.63
C ALA A 215 -2.48 -3.17 19.40
N TYR A 216 -3.80 -3.27 19.56
CA TYR A 216 -4.76 -2.93 18.50
C TYR A 216 -4.65 -1.46 18.09
N ASN A 217 -4.73 -0.55 19.06
CA ASN A 217 -4.69 0.89 18.81
C ASN A 217 -3.37 1.31 18.16
N PHE A 218 -2.26 0.70 18.57
CA PHE A 218 -0.96 0.94 17.95
C PHE A 218 -0.88 0.43 16.50
N ASN A 219 -1.27 -0.82 16.23
CA ASN A 219 -1.23 -1.34 14.85
C ASN A 219 -2.19 -0.58 13.92
N ARG A 220 -3.38 -0.21 14.41
CA ARG A 220 -4.33 0.61 13.67
C ARG A 220 -3.78 2.03 13.41
N CYS A 221 -3.09 2.63 14.37
CA CYS A 221 -2.44 3.92 14.17
C CYS A 221 -1.37 3.83 13.09
N LEU A 222 -0.45 2.85 13.17
CA LEU A 222 0.59 2.65 12.16
C LEU A 222 0.00 2.51 10.75
N TYR A 223 -1.06 1.71 10.61
CA TYR A 223 -1.75 1.58 9.32
C TYR A 223 -2.32 2.91 8.80
N LEU A 224 -2.92 3.72 9.68
CA LEU A 224 -3.50 5.01 9.28
C LEU A 224 -2.43 6.04 8.88
N GLU A 225 -1.28 6.03 9.56
CA GLU A 225 -0.15 6.90 9.21
C GLU A 225 0.54 6.46 7.91
N ASN A 226 0.63 5.15 7.67
CA ASN A 226 1.12 4.63 6.39
C ASN A 226 0.44 3.31 5.99
N PRO A 227 -0.60 3.36 5.14
CA PRO A 227 -1.36 2.17 4.75
C PRO A 227 -0.61 1.23 3.78
N VAL A 228 0.61 1.59 3.37
CA VAL A 228 1.47 0.77 2.50
C VAL A 228 2.40 -0.14 3.32
N VAL A 229 2.50 0.08 4.64
CA VAL A 229 3.42 -0.64 5.54
C VAL A 229 2.66 -1.20 6.75
N CYS A 230 2.04 -2.37 6.59
CA CYS A 230 1.67 -3.32 7.65
C CYS A 230 1.68 -4.74 7.07
#